data_AF-A0A9X8VB34-F1
#
_entry.id   AF-A0A9X8VB34-F1
#
_cell.length_a   1.000
_cell.length_b   1.000
_cell.length_c   1.000
_cell.angle_alpha   90.00
_cell.angle_beta   90.00
_cell.angle_gamma   90.00
#
_symmetry.space_group_name_H-M   'P 1'
#
loop_
_entity.id
_entity.type
_entity.pdbx_description
1 polymer ?
#
loop_
_entity_poly.entity_id
_entity_poly.type
_entity_poly.pdbx_seq_one_letter_code
_entity_poly.pdbx_strand_id
1 'polypeptide(L)'
;NGEPYTPMRPIIDGMGLTYQGQVEKLKSRFSKGVREIIIPTAGGPQTMLCLQLRKLAAWLATIQPNKVKPEIRDNVIQYQDECDDVLYAYWTKGAAVNPRKLSIMEELNQACADMKRDKQIASVFGTGLNAWKEVKPQHESKISTLVGQI
;
A
#
# COMPACT_ATOMS: atom_id res chain seq x y z
N ASN A 1 15.75 12.03 16.13
CA ASN A 1 14.96 10.78 16.02
C ASN A 1 14.87 10.22 14.60
N GLY A 2 15.32 10.91 13.53
CA GLY A 2 15.45 10.30 12.19
C GLY A 2 14.16 9.83 11.50
N GLU A 3 13.00 9.88 12.18
CA GLU A 3 11.73 9.46 11.61
C GLU A 3 11.24 10.45 10.54
N PRO A 4 10.76 9.96 9.38
CA PRO A 4 10.21 10.81 8.33
C PRO A 4 8.89 11.45 8.74
N TYR A 5 8.65 12.66 8.23
CA TYR A 5 7.44 13.45 8.46
C TYR A 5 6.77 13.79 7.14
N THR A 6 5.45 13.96 7.19
CA THR A 6 4.63 14.27 6.02
C THR A 6 3.92 15.61 6.24
N PRO A 7 4.05 16.58 5.31
CA PRO A 7 3.30 17.83 5.38
C PRO A 7 1.80 17.54 5.18
N MET A 8 0.97 17.95 6.14
CA MET A 8 -0.45 17.58 6.13
C MET A 8 -1.30 18.44 5.22
N ARG A 9 -0.94 19.73 5.04
CA ARG A 9 -1.77 20.67 4.26
C ARG A 9 -2.00 20.21 2.81
N PRO A 10 -0.97 19.83 2.02
CA PRO A 10 -1.19 19.38 0.65
C PRO A 10 -2.07 18.13 0.55
N ILE A 11 -1.98 17.22 1.53
CA ILE A 11 -2.78 15.99 1.57
C ILE A 11 -4.24 16.32 1.89
N ILE A 12 -4.48 17.13 2.92
CA ILE A 12 -5.82 17.54 3.35
C ILE A 12 -6.53 18.29 2.21
N ASP A 13 -5.84 19.24 1.59
CA ASP A 13 -6.37 20.03 0.47
C ASP A 13 -6.60 19.13 -0.77
N GLY A 14 -5.67 18.21 -1.05
CA GLY A 14 -5.79 17.23 -2.12
C GLY A 14 -7.04 16.35 -2.00
N MET A 15 -7.37 15.94 -0.76
CA MET A 15 -8.57 15.15 -0.44
C MET A 15 -9.87 15.96 -0.39
N GLY A 16 -9.80 17.30 -0.51
CA GLY A 16 -10.95 18.21 -0.45
C GLY A 16 -11.52 18.39 0.96
N LEU A 17 -10.71 18.18 1.99
CA LEU A 17 -11.09 18.34 3.38
C LEU A 17 -10.76 19.75 3.89
N THR A 18 -11.51 20.24 4.87
CA THR A 18 -11.19 21.54 5.50
C THR A 18 -9.96 21.42 6.40
N TYR A 19 -8.91 22.19 6.09
CA TYR A 19 -7.65 22.20 6.85
C TYR A 19 -7.84 22.41 8.35
N GLN A 20 -8.54 23.47 8.75
CA GLN A 20 -8.69 23.83 10.17
C GLN A 20 -9.29 22.69 11.02
N GLY A 21 -10.37 22.06 10.54
CA GLY A 21 -10.99 20.95 11.25
C GLY A 21 -10.10 19.69 11.33
N GLN A 22 -9.21 19.49 10.35
CA GLN A 22 -8.24 18.39 10.40
C GLN A 22 -7.07 18.70 11.35
N VAL A 23 -6.62 19.94 11.42
CA VAL A 23 -5.57 20.37 12.37
C VAL A 23 -5.99 20.08 13.82
N GLU A 24 -7.23 20.40 14.18
CA GLU A 24 -7.76 20.13 15.53
C GLU A 24 -7.78 18.62 15.84
N LYS A 25 -8.25 17.80 14.90
CA LYS A 25 -8.24 16.32 15.03
C LYS A 25 -6.83 15.76 15.15
N LEU A 26 -5.89 16.26 14.36
CA LEU A 26 -4.49 15.87 14.40
C LEU A 26 -3.85 16.24 15.74
N LYS A 27 -4.04 17.48 16.21
CA LYS A 27 -3.51 17.94 17.50
C LYS A 27 -4.15 17.19 18.67
N SER A 28 -5.40 16.75 18.57
CA SER A 28 -6.08 15.96 19.61
C SER A 28 -5.60 14.50 19.63
N ARG A 29 -5.82 13.72 18.56
CA ARG A 29 -5.56 12.27 18.54
C ARG A 29 -4.08 11.92 18.31
N PHE A 30 -3.36 12.76 17.57
CA PHE A 30 -2.00 12.49 17.11
C PHE A 30 -0.97 13.47 17.70
N SER A 31 -1.27 14.16 18.81
CA SER A 31 -0.41 15.14 19.48
C SER A 31 1.08 14.75 19.53
N LYS A 32 1.38 13.52 19.94
CA LYS A 32 2.77 12.98 20.06
C LYS A 32 3.51 12.85 18.72
N GLY A 33 2.80 12.89 17.60
CA GLY A 33 3.33 12.70 16.26
C GLY A 33 3.23 13.92 15.36
N VAL A 34 2.66 15.01 15.85
CA VAL A 34 2.49 16.25 15.09
C VAL A 34 3.60 17.23 15.47
N ARG A 35 4.22 17.87 14.46
CA ARG A 35 5.20 18.95 14.66
C ARG A 35 5.01 20.02 13.60
N GLU A 36 5.33 21.25 13.96
CA GLU A 36 5.50 22.33 12.98
C GLU A 36 6.94 22.28 12.47
N ILE A 37 7.09 22.20 11.14
CA ILE A 37 8.39 22.10 10.47
C ILE A 37 8.47 23.21 9.43
N ILE A 38 9.62 23.88 9.37
CA ILE A 38 9.90 24.85 8.31
C ILE A 38 10.26 24.08 7.04
N ILE A 39 9.46 24.23 6.00
CA ILE A 39 9.64 23.59 4.70
C ILE A 39 10.08 24.67 3.70
N PRO A 40 11.20 24.45 2.98
CA PRO A 40 11.57 25.33 1.88
C PRO A 40 10.58 25.14 0.73
N THR A 41 9.89 26.21 0.35
CA THR A 41 8.97 26.24 -0.81
C THR A 41 9.46 27.25 -1.84
N ALA A 42 8.87 27.25 -3.03
CA ALA A 42 9.19 28.23 -4.07
C ALA A 42 8.96 29.69 -3.62
N GLY A 43 8.01 29.90 -2.69
CA GLY A 43 7.74 31.21 -2.09
C GLY A 43 8.56 31.52 -0.82
N GLY A 44 9.58 30.71 -0.52
CA GLY A 44 10.40 30.82 0.69
C GLY A 44 10.07 29.81 1.78
N PRO A 45 10.74 29.88 2.93
CA PRO A 45 10.50 28.98 4.06
C PRO A 45 9.09 29.17 4.62
N GLN A 46 8.31 28.10 4.70
CA GLN A 46 6.96 28.10 5.26
C GLN A 46 6.85 27.12 6.42
N THR A 47 6.30 27.56 7.55
CA THR A 47 5.97 26.67 8.67
C THR A 47 4.73 25.87 8.33
N MET A 48 4.85 24.54 8.30
CA MET A 48 3.76 23.62 7.98
C MET A 48 3.55 22.61 9.12
N LEU A 49 2.29 22.23 9.33
CA LEU A 49 1.95 21.14 10.23
C LEU A 49 2.30 19.81 9.57
N CYS A 50 3.16 19.03 10.22
CA CYS A 50 3.62 17.75 9.74
C CYS A 50 3.25 16.64 10.71
N LEU A 51 2.92 15.47 10.17
CA LEU A 51 2.64 14.25 10.92
C LEU A 51 3.77 13.23 10.70
N GLN A 52 4.18 12.51 11.73
CA GLN A 52 5.09 11.36 11.57
C GLN A 52 4.51 10.38 10.56
N LEU A 53 5.30 9.97 9.56
CA LEU A 53 4.83 9.14 8.45
C LEU A 53 4.13 7.86 8.92
N ARG A 54 4.65 7.21 9.98
CA ARG A 54 4.04 6.00 10.56
C ARG A 54 2.59 6.19 11.07
N LYS A 55 2.19 7.42 11.38
CA LYS A 55 0.84 7.76 11.85
C LYS A 55 -0.10 8.16 10.73
N LEU A 56 0.41 8.38 9.51
CA LEU A 56 -0.38 8.81 8.36
C LEU A 56 -1.47 7.80 8.01
N ALA A 57 -1.12 6.51 7.97
CA ALA A 57 -2.08 5.42 7.72
C ALA A 57 -3.24 5.43 8.73
N ALA A 58 -2.92 5.57 10.02
CA ALA A 58 -3.93 5.65 11.07
C ALA A 58 -4.80 6.91 10.97
N TRP A 59 -4.29 8.03 10.43
CA TRP A 59 -5.11 9.22 10.17
C TRP A 59 -6.04 9.01 8.97
N LEU A 60 -5.56 8.42 7.87
CA LEU A 60 -6.38 8.09 6.69
C LEU A 60 -7.57 7.19 7.06
N ALA A 61 -7.35 6.21 7.94
CA ALA A 61 -8.40 5.33 8.44
C ALA A 61 -9.50 6.06 9.25
N THR A 62 -9.26 7.29 9.72
CA THR A 62 -10.26 8.09 10.48
C THR A 62 -11.07 9.06 9.63
N ILE A 63 -10.78 9.14 8.33
CA ILE A 63 -11.45 10.07 7.42
C ILE A 63 -12.89 9.62 7.15
N GLN A 64 -13.82 10.57 7.13
CA GLN A 64 -15.20 10.27 6.73
C GLN A 64 -15.33 10.32 5.21
N PRO A 65 -15.73 9.22 4.53
CA PRO A 65 -15.86 9.18 3.07
C PRO A 65 -16.83 10.21 2.50
N ASN A 66 -17.85 10.61 3.28
CA ASN A 66 -18.82 11.63 2.87
C ASN A 66 -18.26 13.07 2.91
N LYS A 67 -17.07 13.27 3.48
CA LYS A 67 -16.43 14.59 3.61
C LYS A 67 -15.28 14.80 2.63
N VAL A 68 -14.87 13.77 1.90
CA VAL A 68 -13.85 13.88 0.84
C VAL A 68 -14.51 14.20 -0.50
N LYS A 69 -13.68 14.56 -1.49
CA LYS A 69 -14.17 14.74 -2.87
C LYS A 69 -14.82 13.45 -3.40
N PRO A 70 -15.94 13.55 -4.15
CA PRO A 70 -16.67 12.38 -4.64
C PRO A 70 -15.78 11.39 -5.41
N GLU A 71 -14.84 11.89 -6.23
CA GLU A 71 -13.97 11.08 -7.09
C GLU A 71 -12.95 10.21 -6.35
N ILE A 72 -12.70 10.46 -5.05
CA ILE A 72 -11.79 9.64 -4.24
C ILE A 72 -12.52 8.85 -3.14
N ARG A 73 -13.85 8.98 -3.04
CA ARG A 73 -14.64 8.37 -1.97
C ARG A 73 -14.47 6.85 -1.93
N ASP A 74 -14.60 6.21 -3.09
CA ASP A 74 -14.51 4.75 -3.20
C ASP A 74 -13.11 4.24 -2.82
N ASN A 75 -12.06 4.98 -3.19
CA ASN A 75 -10.69 4.67 -2.78
C ASN A 75 -10.48 4.77 -1.26
N VAL A 76 -11.12 5.75 -0.60
CA VAL A 76 -11.06 5.89 0.86
C VAL A 76 -11.80 4.73 1.55
N ILE A 77 -12.96 4.33 1.03
CA ILE A 77 -13.72 3.19 1.55
C ILE A 77 -12.90 1.92 1.40
N GLN A 78 -12.39 1.64 0.20
CA GLN A 78 -11.54 0.48 -0.05
C GLN A 78 -10.32 0.44 0.90
N TYR A 79 -9.66 1.58 1.11
CA TYR A 79 -8.54 1.66 2.05
C TYR A 79 -8.95 1.32 3.49
N GLN A 80 -10.14 1.74 3.92
CA GLN A 80 -10.66 1.47 5.26
C GLN A 80 -11.04 -0.01 5.42
N ASP A 81 -11.69 -0.59 4.43
CA ASP A 81 -11.99 -2.03 4.41
C ASP A 81 -10.70 -2.87 4.48
N GLU A 82 -9.66 -2.48 3.72
CA GLU A 82 -8.35 -3.13 3.81
C GLU A 82 -7.70 -2.97 5.20
N CYS A 83 -7.91 -1.84 5.88
CA CYS A 83 -7.42 -1.66 7.24
C CYS A 83 -8.10 -2.62 8.22
N ASP A 84 -9.41 -2.84 8.08
CA ASP A 84 -10.16 -3.76 8.92
C ASP A 84 -9.69 -5.20 8.73
N ASP A 85 -9.48 -5.62 7.48
CA ASP A 85 -8.93 -6.95 7.15
C ASP A 85 -7.51 -7.13 7.70
N VAL A 86 -6.65 -6.11 7.57
CA VAL A 86 -5.28 -6.12 8.09
C VAL A 86 -5.27 -6.23 9.61
N LEU A 87 -6.11 -5.46 10.29
CA LEU A 87 -6.23 -5.53 11.76
C LEU A 87 -6.74 -6.91 12.19
N TYR A 88 -7.77 -7.44 11.51
CA TYR A 88 -8.29 -8.77 11.79
C TYR A 88 -7.21 -9.85 11.59
N ALA A 89 -6.53 -9.85 10.44
CA ALA A 89 -5.49 -10.83 10.12
C ALA A 89 -4.33 -10.76 11.12
N TYR A 90 -3.87 -9.57 11.46
CA TYR A 90 -2.80 -9.38 12.44
C TYR A 90 -3.18 -9.97 13.81
N TRP A 91 -4.38 -9.66 14.33
CA TRP A 91 -4.79 -10.11 15.65
C TRP A 91 -5.27 -11.56 15.73
N THR A 92 -5.77 -12.14 14.63
CA THR A 92 -6.29 -13.52 14.62
C THR A 92 -5.32 -14.56 14.09
N LYS A 93 -4.51 -14.20 13.08
CA LYS A 93 -3.55 -15.10 12.42
C LYS A 93 -2.10 -14.80 12.82
N GLY A 94 -1.86 -13.71 13.55
CA GLY A 94 -0.53 -13.29 14.03
C GLY A 94 0.29 -12.50 13.01
N ALA A 95 -0.20 -12.36 11.77
CA ALA A 95 0.46 -11.61 10.71
C ALA A 95 -0.54 -11.07 9.68
N ALA A 96 -0.21 -9.92 9.09
CA ALA A 96 -0.91 -9.37 7.94
C ALA A 96 0.10 -9.17 6.81
N VAL A 97 -0.20 -9.70 5.62
CA VAL A 97 0.67 -9.64 4.45
C VAL A 97 0.01 -8.75 3.40
N ASN A 98 0.75 -7.75 2.90
CA ASN A 98 0.30 -6.96 1.77
C ASN A 98 0.71 -7.68 0.47
N PRO A 99 -0.24 -8.24 -0.30
CA PRO A 99 0.08 -9.00 -1.51
C PRO A 99 0.71 -8.13 -2.60
N ARG A 100 0.61 -6.79 -2.49
CA ARG A 100 1.21 -5.82 -3.42
C ARG A 100 2.68 -5.49 -3.09
N LYS A 101 3.20 -6.05 -2.00
CA LYS A 101 4.54 -5.80 -1.46
C LYS A 101 5.29 -7.11 -1.20
N LEU A 102 4.89 -8.20 -1.85
CA LEU A 102 5.63 -9.45 -1.78
C LEU A 102 7.11 -9.17 -2.05
N SER A 103 7.99 -9.75 -1.25
CA SER A 103 9.41 -9.69 -1.57
C SER A 103 9.64 -10.36 -2.92
N ILE A 104 10.63 -9.88 -3.68
CA ILE A 104 11.01 -10.48 -4.97
C ILE A 104 11.24 -11.99 -4.81
N MET A 105 11.76 -12.41 -3.64
CA MET A 105 11.96 -13.81 -3.30
C MET A 105 10.64 -14.58 -3.11
N GLU A 106 9.62 -13.99 -2.49
CA GLU A 106 8.28 -14.61 -2.39
C GLU A 106 7.58 -14.68 -3.75
N GLU A 107 7.69 -13.64 -4.58
CA GLU A 107 7.17 -13.67 -5.95
C GLU A 107 7.86 -14.75 -6.79
N LEU A 108 9.17 -14.90 -6.64
CA LEU A 108 9.96 -15.93 -7.31
C LEU A 108 9.57 -17.35 -6.84
N ASN A 109 9.40 -17.54 -5.53
CA ASN A 109 8.95 -18.82 -4.97
C ASN A 109 7.58 -19.22 -5.50
N GLN A 110 6.65 -18.26 -5.59
CA GLN A 110 5.32 -18.49 -6.13
C GLN A 110 5.36 -18.81 -7.63
N ALA A 111 6.13 -18.06 -8.42
CA ALA A 111 6.29 -18.31 -9.86
C ALA A 111 6.89 -19.70 -10.14
N CYS A 112 7.89 -20.12 -9.35
CA CYS A 112 8.45 -21.47 -9.42
C CYS A 112 7.41 -22.55 -9.08
N ALA A 113 6.57 -22.31 -8.06
CA ALA A 113 5.53 -23.25 -7.65
C ALA A 113 4.44 -23.41 -8.72
N ASP A 114 4.03 -22.31 -9.36
CA ASP A 114 3.03 -22.32 -10.43
C ASP A 114 3.54 -23.06 -11.67
N MET A 115 4.79 -22.78 -12.11
CA MET A 115 5.42 -23.50 -13.22
C MET A 115 5.50 -25.01 -12.97
N LYS A 116 5.80 -25.43 -11.73
CA LYS A 116 5.86 -26.85 -11.36
C LYS A 116 4.47 -27.50 -11.43
N ARG A 117 3.43 -26.79 -10.98
CA ARG A 117 2.04 -27.26 -10.99
C ARG A 117 1.53 -27.44 -12.42
N ASP A 118 1.76 -26.45 -13.27
CA ASP A 118 1.32 -26.47 -14.67
C ASP A 118 2.07 -27.54 -15.48
N LYS A 119 3.38 -27.71 -15.24
CA LYS A 119 4.16 -28.80 -15.84
C LYS A 119 3.61 -30.17 -15.45
N GLN A 120 3.20 -30.33 -14.19
CA GLN A 120 2.62 -31.58 -13.72
C GLN A 120 1.26 -31.86 -14.37
N ILE A 121 0.39 -30.86 -14.47
CA ILE A 121 -0.91 -30.99 -15.16
C ILE A 121 -0.69 -31.35 -16.63
N ALA A 122 0.26 -30.69 -17.30
CA ALA A 122 0.61 -30.95 -18.68
C ALA A 122 1.13 -32.38 -18.93
N SER A 123 1.81 -32.97 -17.95
CA SER A 123 2.34 -34.34 -18.05
C SER A 123 1.25 -35.41 -17.99
N VAL A 124 0.06 -35.08 -17.46
CA VAL A 124 -1.05 -36.03 -17.25
C VAL A 124 -1.99 -36.10 -18.45
N PHE A 125 -2.08 -35.04 -19.27
CA PHE A 125 -3.03 -34.96 -20.39
C PHE A 125 -2.30 -34.68 -21.73
N GLY A 126 -2.62 -35.43 -22.79
CA GLY A 126 -2.03 -35.21 -24.12
C GLY A 126 -2.32 -33.82 -24.72
N THR A 127 -3.50 -33.26 -24.44
CA THR A 127 -3.85 -31.87 -24.76
C THR A 127 -3.10 -30.85 -23.89
N GLY A 128 -2.74 -31.25 -22.67
CA GLY A 128 -1.95 -30.46 -21.73
C GLY A 128 -0.53 -30.17 -22.23
N LEU A 129 0.06 -31.06 -23.05
CA LEU A 129 1.37 -30.84 -23.63
C LEU A 129 1.41 -29.68 -24.64
N ASN A 130 0.33 -29.49 -25.42
CA ASN A 130 0.24 -28.39 -26.37
C ASN A 130 0.01 -27.06 -25.64
N ALA A 131 -0.91 -27.03 -24.67
CA ALA A 131 -1.10 -25.86 -23.80
C ALA A 131 0.19 -25.49 -23.06
N TRP A 132 0.96 -26.48 -22.59
CA TRP A 132 2.25 -26.26 -21.92
C TRP A 132 3.28 -25.56 -22.80
N LYS A 133 3.35 -25.88 -24.10
CA LYS A 133 4.27 -25.21 -25.02
C LYS A 133 3.96 -23.71 -25.14
N GLU A 134 2.70 -23.33 -24.99
CA GLU A 134 2.26 -21.92 -25.05
C GLU A 134 2.50 -21.17 -23.73
N VAL A 135 2.23 -21.80 -22.58
CA VAL A 135 2.35 -21.13 -21.27
C VAL A 135 3.76 -21.18 -20.67
N LYS A 136 4.58 -22.18 -21.03
CA LYS A 136 5.94 -22.36 -20.49
C LYS A 136 6.84 -21.12 -20.70
N PRO A 137 6.91 -20.49 -21.88
CA PRO A 137 7.76 -19.31 -22.09
C PRO A 137 7.37 -18.13 -21.19
N GLN A 138 6.08 -18.01 -20.84
CA GLN A 138 5.58 -16.95 -19.96
C GLN A 138 6.08 -17.16 -18.52
N HIS A 139 6.03 -18.40 -18.03
CA HIS A 139 6.61 -18.78 -16.74
C HIS A 139 8.12 -18.55 -16.70
N GLU A 140 8.85 -18.97 -17.74
CA GLU A 140 10.31 -18.79 -17.84
C GLU A 140 10.70 -17.31 -17.88
N SER A 141 9.97 -16.49 -18.64
CA SER A 141 10.18 -15.04 -18.69
C SER A 141 9.96 -14.40 -17.32
N LYS A 142 8.86 -14.76 -16.64
CA LYS A 142 8.53 -14.20 -15.31
C LYS A 142 9.60 -14.55 -14.26
N ILE A 143 10.04 -15.81 -14.24
CA ILE A 143 11.10 -16.28 -13.33
C ILE A 143 12.42 -15.57 -13.63
N SER A 144 12.80 -15.46 -14.91
CA SER A 144 14.04 -14.78 -15.31
C SER A 144 14.05 -13.29 -14.91
N THR A 145 12.92 -12.60 -15.11
CA THR A 145 12.77 -11.20 -14.67
C THR A 145 12.91 -11.05 -13.15
N LEU A 146 12.29 -11.93 -12.37
CA LEU A 146 12.36 -11.87 -10.91
C LEU A 146 13.77 -12.21 -10.38
N VAL A 147 14.46 -13.19 -10.98
CA VAL A 147 15.86 -13.51 -10.63
C VAL A 147 16.79 -12.34 -10.91
N GLY A 148 16.57 -11.60 -12.01
CA GLY A 148 17.37 -10.42 -12.34
C GLY A 148 17.15 -9.20 -11.43
N GLN A 149 16.15 -9.24 -10.54
CA GLN A 149 15.84 -8.18 -9.58
C GLN A 149 16.38 -8.48 -8.16
N ILE A 150 16.91 -9.69 -7.92
CA ILE A 150 17.57 -10.11 -6.67
C ILE A 150 19.04 -9.71 -6.70
#